data_AF-X1IJ20-F1
#
_entry.id   AF-X1IJ20-F1
#
_cell.length_a   1.000
_cell.length_b   1.000
_cell.length_c   1.000
_cell.angle_alpha   90.00
_cell.angle_beta   90.00
_cell.angle_gamma   90.00
#
_symmetry.space_group_name_H-M   'P 1'
#
loop_
_entity.id
_entity.type
_entity.pdbx_description
1 polymer ?
#
loop_
_entity_poly.entity_id
_entity_poly.type
_entity_poly.pdbx_seq_one_letter_code
_entity_poly.pdbx_strand_id
1 'polypeptide(L)'
;LPLMAEMIPSYILNYHYAKEEKNYDRKRAADEIKLASRLGAELGADVIKTHYTGSIDTFKEVVSTTPVPIVIAGGPKMREDKDFLQLVSEAIQAGAKGICMGRNVWQRKNIKDMILALCHIVHDNAKVEEVIELV
;
A
#
# COMPACT_ATOMS: atom_id res chain seq x y z
N LEU A 1 0.42 -19.79 14.02
CA LEU A 1 1.29 -18.78 13.37
C LEU A 1 0.36 -17.82 12.64
N PRO A 2 0.54 -16.49 12.74
CA PRO A 2 -0.32 -15.55 12.05
C PRO A 2 -0.21 -15.72 10.53
N LEU A 3 -1.34 -15.73 9.84
CA LEU A 3 -1.46 -15.84 8.38
C LEU A 3 -1.67 -14.46 7.76
N MET A 4 -0.74 -14.06 6.89
CA MET A 4 -0.93 -12.91 6.01
C MET A 4 -1.40 -13.38 4.64
N ALA A 5 -2.53 -12.86 4.16
CA ALA A 5 -3.06 -13.16 2.83
C ALA A 5 -2.92 -11.95 1.90
N GLU A 6 -2.32 -12.16 0.73
CA GLU A 6 -2.21 -11.15 -0.32
C GLU A 6 -3.48 -11.15 -1.19
N MET A 7 -4.36 -10.18 -0.94
CA MET A 7 -5.65 -10.05 -1.60
C MET A 7 -5.60 -8.93 -2.64
N ILE A 8 -5.28 -9.30 -3.89
CA ILE A 8 -5.16 -8.36 -5.01
C ILE A 8 -6.17 -8.75 -6.09
N PRO A 9 -7.20 -7.92 -6.35
CA PRO A 9 -8.16 -8.19 -7.41
C PRO A 9 -7.52 -8.03 -8.80
N SER A 10 -8.10 -8.71 -9.79
CA SER A 10 -7.58 -8.74 -11.16
C SER A 10 -7.48 -7.34 -11.79
N TYR A 11 -8.39 -6.42 -11.46
CA TYR A 11 -8.30 -5.03 -11.91
C TYR A 11 -6.98 -4.37 -11.53
N ILE A 12 -6.51 -4.55 -10.29
CA ILE A 12 -5.25 -3.97 -9.81
C ILE A 12 -4.05 -4.64 -10.48
N LEU A 13 -4.09 -5.96 -10.67
CA LEU A 13 -3.04 -6.67 -11.41
C LEU A 13 -2.95 -6.19 -12.86
N ASN A 14 -4.09 -6.06 -13.54
CA ASN A 14 -4.15 -5.57 -14.90
C ASN A 14 -3.65 -4.12 -14.97
N TYR A 15 -4.07 -3.26 -14.05
CA TYR A 15 -3.59 -1.88 -13.95
C TYR A 15 -2.07 -1.78 -13.79
N HIS A 16 -1.45 -2.64 -12.99
CA HIS A 16 0.00 -2.56 -12.80
C HIS A 16 0.82 -3.30 -13.86
N TYR A 17 0.31 -4.36 -14.48
CA TYR A 17 1.16 -5.29 -15.24
C TYR A 17 0.72 -5.61 -16.68
N ALA A 18 -0.51 -5.26 -17.10
CA ALA A 18 -0.89 -5.35 -18.51
C ALA A 18 -0.08 -4.36 -19.40
N LYS A 19 0.00 -4.61 -20.71
CA LYS A 19 0.79 -3.79 -21.65
C LYS A 19 0.04 -2.57 -22.23
N GLU A 20 -1.27 -2.51 -22.03
CA GLU A 20 -2.14 -1.51 -22.65
C GLU A 20 -2.12 -0.16 -21.90
N GLU A 21 -2.59 0.90 -22.54
CA GLU A 21 -2.85 2.20 -21.90
C GLU A 21 -4.00 2.07 -20.90
N LYS A 22 -3.83 2.63 -19.69
CA LYS A 22 -4.71 2.30 -18.56
C LYS A 22 -5.17 3.55 -17.87
N ASN A 23 -6.48 3.63 -17.66
CA ASN A 23 -7.08 4.62 -16.80
C ASN A 23 -7.34 4.03 -15.41
N TYR A 24 -6.83 4.71 -14.37
CA TYR A 24 -7.06 4.26 -13.00
C TYR A 24 -8.36 4.85 -12.47
N ASP A 25 -9.28 3.97 -12.11
CA ASP A 25 -10.55 4.30 -11.47
C ASP A 25 -10.43 3.96 -9.99
N ARG A 26 -10.28 5.00 -9.16
CA ARG A 26 -10.14 4.88 -7.70
C ARG A 26 -11.36 4.24 -7.05
N LYS A 27 -12.56 4.51 -7.56
CA LYS A 27 -13.81 3.98 -6.99
C LYS A 27 -13.89 2.48 -7.26
N ARG A 28 -13.65 2.08 -8.51
CA ARG A 28 -13.58 0.66 -8.88
C ARG A 28 -12.48 -0.06 -8.10
N ALA A 29 -11.30 0.54 -7.99
CA ALA A 29 -10.20 0.00 -7.20
C ALA A 29 -10.64 -0.27 -5.75
N ALA A 30 -11.27 0.72 -5.11
CA ALA A 30 -11.77 0.59 -3.75
C ALA A 30 -12.83 -0.52 -3.64
N ASP A 31 -13.81 -0.57 -4.54
CA ASP A 31 -14.87 -1.59 -4.54
C ASP A 31 -14.31 -3.01 -4.67
N GLU A 32 -13.38 -3.24 -5.61
CA GLU A 32 -12.78 -4.56 -5.81
C GLU A 32 -11.81 -4.93 -4.66
N ILE A 33 -11.03 -3.98 -4.15
CA ILE A 33 -10.11 -4.22 -3.02
C ILE A 33 -10.90 -4.50 -1.74
N LYS A 34 -12.00 -3.78 -1.48
CA LYS A 34 -12.92 -4.04 -0.33
C LYS A 34 -13.40 -5.48 -0.35
N LEU A 35 -13.93 -5.93 -1.48
CA LEU A 35 -14.45 -7.29 -1.64
C LEU A 35 -13.36 -8.33 -1.40
N ALA A 36 -12.20 -8.18 -2.05
CA ALA A 36 -11.09 -9.12 -1.91
C ALA A 36 -10.53 -9.16 -0.49
N SER A 37 -10.34 -8.00 0.14
CA SER A 37 -9.80 -7.89 1.50
C SER A 37 -10.75 -8.49 2.53
N ARG A 38 -12.05 -8.19 2.42
CA ARG A 38 -13.08 -8.78 3.27
C ARG A 38 -13.14 -10.30 3.11
N LEU A 39 -13.12 -10.79 1.88
CA LEU A 39 -13.10 -12.24 1.61
C LEU A 39 -11.89 -12.91 2.26
N GLY A 40 -10.69 -12.34 2.13
CA GLY A 40 -9.48 -12.90 2.74
C GLY A 40 -9.59 -12.98 4.27
N ALA A 41 -10.16 -11.96 4.90
CA ALA A 41 -10.36 -11.92 6.33
C ALA A 41 -11.38 -12.97 6.79
N GLU A 42 -12.51 -13.11 6.09
CA GLU A 42 -13.55 -14.12 6.38
C GLU A 42 -13.04 -15.56 6.17
N LEU A 43 -12.06 -15.76 5.28
CA LEU A 43 -11.39 -17.04 5.08
C LEU A 43 -10.35 -17.37 6.17
N GLY A 44 -10.13 -16.47 7.14
CA GLY A 44 -9.28 -16.71 8.30
C GLY A 44 -7.87 -16.11 8.19
N ALA A 45 -7.63 -15.12 7.34
CA ALA A 45 -6.38 -14.37 7.38
C ALA A 45 -6.31 -13.47 8.62
N ASP A 46 -5.18 -13.47 9.32
CA ASP A 46 -4.91 -12.57 10.45
C ASP A 46 -4.49 -11.16 9.97
N VAL A 47 -3.95 -11.05 8.76
CA VAL A 47 -3.52 -9.78 8.15
C VAL A 47 -3.82 -9.81 6.66
N ILE A 48 -4.34 -8.71 6.13
CA ILE A 48 -4.52 -8.52 4.69
C ILE A 48 -3.37 -7.70 4.13
N LYS A 49 -2.77 -8.18 3.05
CA LYS A 49 -1.87 -7.40 2.20
C LYS A 49 -2.60 -7.03 0.90
N THR A 50 -2.70 -5.75 0.60
CA THR A 50 -3.35 -5.27 -0.63
C THR A 50 -2.73 -3.96 -1.14
N HIS A 51 -3.25 -3.36 -2.21
CA HIS A 51 -2.72 -2.09 -2.76
C HIS A 51 -3.46 -0.88 -2.21
N TYR A 52 -2.75 0.24 -2.07
CA TYR A 52 -3.38 1.54 -1.80
C TYR A 52 -4.24 1.98 -3.00
N THR A 53 -5.41 2.55 -2.74
CA THR A 53 -6.39 2.96 -3.76
C THR A 53 -6.08 4.31 -4.41
N GLY A 54 -4.96 4.94 -4.04
CA GLY A 54 -4.52 6.21 -4.61
C GLY A 54 -5.25 7.45 -4.07
N SER A 55 -6.03 7.32 -2.99
CA SER A 55 -6.46 8.45 -2.15
C SER A 55 -6.86 7.99 -0.74
N ILE A 56 -6.70 8.88 0.24
CA ILE A 56 -7.02 8.60 1.65
C ILE A 56 -8.49 8.21 1.79
N ASP A 57 -9.40 8.96 1.15
CA ASP A 57 -10.84 8.76 1.30
C ASP A 57 -11.28 7.39 0.81
N THR A 58 -10.82 6.98 -0.37
CA THR A 58 -11.18 5.67 -0.94
C THR A 58 -10.54 4.52 -0.16
N PHE A 59 -9.35 4.73 0.40
CA PHE A 59 -8.67 3.69 1.17
C PHE A 59 -9.26 3.53 2.58
N LYS A 60 -9.79 4.61 3.18
CA LYS A 60 -10.54 4.53 4.45
C LYS A 60 -11.76 3.61 4.33
N GLU A 61 -12.42 3.58 3.17
CA GLU A 61 -13.51 2.63 2.92
C GLU A 61 -13.01 1.18 2.95
N VAL A 62 -11.84 0.88 2.35
CA VAL A 62 -11.20 -0.45 2.41
C VAL A 62 -10.88 -0.82 3.85
N VAL A 63 -10.25 0.08 4.59
CA VAL A 63 -9.85 -0.16 5.98
C VAL A 63 -11.07 -0.40 6.88
N SER A 64 -12.10 0.45 6.78
CA SER A 64 -13.30 0.35 7.63
C SER A 64 -14.12 -0.93 7.42
N THR A 65 -13.99 -1.58 6.26
CA THR A 65 -14.76 -2.79 5.90
C THR A 65 -13.98 -4.09 6.09
N THR A 66 -12.68 -4.01 6.42
CA THR A 66 -11.81 -5.17 6.60
C THR A 66 -11.58 -5.39 8.11
N PRO A 67 -12.02 -6.52 8.69
CA PRO A 67 -12.02 -6.71 10.15
C PRO A 67 -10.66 -7.05 10.76
N VAL A 68 -9.60 -7.14 9.94
CA VAL A 68 -8.23 -7.45 10.36
C VAL A 68 -7.25 -6.39 9.85
N PRO A 69 -6.05 -6.25 10.45
CA PRO A 69 -5.06 -5.29 9.99
C PRO A 69 -4.75 -5.39 8.50
N ILE A 70 -4.65 -4.24 7.83
CA ILE A 70 -4.20 -4.14 6.45
C ILE A 70 -2.77 -3.60 6.41
N VAL A 71 -1.91 -4.24 5.62
CA VAL A 71 -0.62 -3.70 5.19
C VAL A 71 -0.66 -3.43 3.69
N ILE A 72 -0.04 -2.35 3.24
CA ILE A 72 -0.02 -2.02 1.81
C ILE A 72 1.19 -2.60 1.08
N ALA A 73 0.96 -3.08 -0.13
CA ALA A 73 1.97 -3.47 -1.11
C ALA A 73 2.45 -2.25 -1.90
N GLY A 74 3.68 -2.33 -2.41
CA GLY A 74 4.35 -1.19 -3.05
C GLY A 74 4.10 -1.07 -4.54
N GLY A 75 3.49 -2.07 -5.17
CA GLY A 75 3.32 -2.09 -6.62
C GLY A 75 4.65 -2.09 -7.39
N PRO A 76 4.63 -1.66 -8.67
CA PRO A 76 5.82 -1.42 -9.49
C PRO A 76 6.76 -0.38 -8.86
N LYS A 77 8.04 -0.39 -9.23
CA LYS A 77 8.99 0.63 -8.77
C LYS A 77 8.54 2.00 -9.28
N MET A 78 8.32 2.93 -8.35
CA MET A 78 8.05 4.33 -8.64
C MET A 78 9.34 5.06 -8.97
N ARG A 79 9.23 6.06 -9.86
CA ARG A 79 10.37 6.84 -10.32
C ARG A 79 10.91 7.74 -9.22
N GLU A 80 10.03 8.54 -8.62
CA GLU A 80 10.39 9.53 -7.61
C GLU A 80 10.27 8.94 -6.20
N ASP A 81 11.24 9.23 -5.33
CA ASP A 81 11.24 8.82 -3.91
C ASP A 81 10.11 9.50 -3.14
N LYS A 82 9.89 10.80 -3.40
CA LYS A 82 8.83 11.59 -2.76
C LYS A 82 7.44 10.99 -2.99
N ASP A 83 7.13 10.60 -4.22
CA ASP A 83 5.81 10.03 -4.55
C ASP A 83 5.57 8.70 -3.84
N PHE A 84 6.63 7.90 -3.67
CA PHE A 84 6.56 6.64 -2.94
C PHE A 84 6.39 6.85 -1.43
N LEU A 85 7.13 7.78 -0.83
CA LEU A 85 6.98 8.14 0.57
C LEU A 85 5.59 8.75 0.84
N GLN A 86 5.08 9.58 -0.07
CA GLN A 86 3.73 10.15 -0.01
C GLN A 86 2.67 9.04 -0.04
N LEU A 87 2.79 8.07 -0.95
CA LEU A 87 1.89 6.91 -1.01
C LEU A 87 1.85 6.16 0.33
N VAL A 88 3.01 5.93 0.94
CA VAL A 88 3.09 5.24 2.24
C VAL A 88 2.47 6.08 3.34
N SER A 89 2.80 7.37 3.42
CA SER A 89 2.25 8.28 4.43
C SER A 89 0.72 8.35 4.34
N GLU A 90 0.16 8.52 3.14
CA GLU A 90 -1.29 8.58 2.96
C GLU A 90 -1.98 7.27 3.31
N ALA A 91 -1.39 6.11 2.98
CA ALA A 91 -1.97 4.83 3.35
C ALA A 91 -2.01 4.62 4.87
N ILE A 92 -0.95 5.01 5.58
CA ILE A 92 -0.92 4.99 7.05
C ILE A 92 -1.97 5.95 7.62
N GLN A 93 -2.06 7.18 7.09
CA GLN A 93 -3.10 8.16 7.47
C GLN A 93 -4.53 7.66 7.20
N ALA A 94 -4.72 6.85 6.16
CA ALA A 94 -6.00 6.22 5.84
C ALA A 94 -6.34 5.02 6.73
N GLY A 95 -5.40 4.57 7.57
CA GLY A 95 -5.61 3.55 8.59
C GLY A 95 -4.92 2.20 8.32
N ALA A 96 -4.06 2.11 7.30
CA ALA A 96 -3.17 0.95 7.16
C ALA A 96 -2.33 0.76 8.43
N LYS A 97 -2.07 -0.49 8.80
CA LYS A 97 -1.29 -0.88 9.98
C LYS A 97 0.18 -1.15 9.67
N GLY A 98 0.59 -0.96 8.42
CA GLY A 98 1.97 -1.09 8.01
C GLY A 98 2.13 -1.26 6.50
N ILE A 99 3.33 -1.71 6.11
CA ILE A 99 3.72 -1.88 4.72
C ILE A 99 4.37 -3.26 4.51
N CYS A 100 4.21 -3.83 3.32
CA CYS A 100 4.91 -5.04 2.87
C CYS A 100 5.51 -4.76 1.48
N MET A 101 6.72 -4.19 1.46
CA MET A 101 7.34 -3.61 0.27
C MET A 101 8.52 -4.41 -0.23
N GLY A 102 8.74 -4.37 -1.55
CA GLY A 102 9.88 -5.02 -2.20
C GLY A 102 10.62 -4.09 -3.15
N ARG A 103 10.19 -4.06 -4.43
CA ARG A 103 10.85 -3.33 -5.51
C ARG A 103 11.14 -1.85 -5.20
N ASN A 104 10.21 -1.17 -4.53
CA ASN A 104 10.39 0.24 -4.12
C ASN A 104 11.44 0.45 -3.01
N VAL A 105 12.06 -0.60 -2.49
CA VAL A 105 13.14 -0.54 -1.51
C VAL A 105 14.43 -1.07 -2.15
N TRP A 106 14.48 -2.36 -2.50
CA TRP A 106 15.75 -3.00 -2.91
C TRP A 106 16.26 -2.60 -4.31
N GLN A 107 15.43 -1.95 -5.15
CA GLN A 107 15.87 -1.45 -6.46
C GLN A 107 16.33 0.01 -6.42
N ARG A 108 16.38 0.64 -5.25
CA ARG A 108 16.89 2.01 -5.07
C ARG A 108 18.38 2.00 -4.76
N LYS A 109 19.06 3.12 -5.01
CA LYS A 109 20.50 3.26 -4.73
C LYS A 109 20.75 3.29 -3.22
N ASN A 110 19.98 4.09 -2.49
CA ASN A 110 20.12 4.31 -1.05
C ASN A 110 19.11 3.44 -0.28
N ILE A 111 19.31 2.12 -0.27
CA ILE A 111 18.38 1.16 0.36
C ILE A 111 18.23 1.44 1.87
N LYS A 112 19.35 1.68 2.55
CA LYS A 112 19.38 1.91 4.01
C LYS A 112 18.54 3.13 4.38
N ASP A 113 18.76 4.25 3.70
CA ASP A 113 18.10 5.50 4.05
C ASP A 113 16.61 5.47 3.69
N MET A 114 16.25 4.78 2.59
CA MET A 114 14.85 4.51 2.27
C MET A 114 14.16 3.68 3.37
N ILE A 115 14.82 2.65 3.91
CA ILE A 115 14.27 1.87 5.03
C ILE A 115 14.07 2.76 6.26
N LEU A 116 15.04 3.61 6.60
CA LEU A 116 14.94 4.53 7.73
C LEU A 116 13.78 5.52 7.57
N ALA A 117 13.64 6.14 6.39
CA ALA A 117 12.53 7.03 6.08
C ALA A 117 11.16 6.32 6.22
N LEU A 118 11.05 5.09 5.72
CA LEU A 118 9.83 4.29 5.86
C LEU A 118 9.54 3.92 7.32
N CYS A 119 10.56 3.58 8.12
CA CYS A 119 10.39 3.32 9.55
C CYS A 119 9.83 4.54 10.28
N HIS A 120 10.35 5.74 10.00
CA HIS A 120 9.83 6.98 10.61
C HIS A 120 8.36 7.26 10.21
N ILE A 121 7.99 7.04 8.95
CA ILE A 121 6.59 7.21 8.52
C ILE A 121 5.68 6.18 9.23
N VAL A 122 6.07 4.90 9.24
CA VAL A 122 5.20 3.80 9.72
C VAL A 122 5.13 3.74 11.25
N HIS A 123 6.23 3.99 11.95
CA HIS A 123 6.32 3.81 13.40
C HIS A 123 6.17 5.12 14.17
N ASP A 124 6.60 6.25 13.59
CA ASP A 124 6.64 7.54 14.28
C ASP A 124 5.62 8.55 13.70
N ASN A 125 4.86 8.17 12.65
CA ASN A 125 3.97 9.06 11.89
C ASN A 125 4.67 10.33 11.35
N ALA A 126 5.96 10.22 11.01
CA ALA A 126 6.69 11.32 10.40
C ALA A 126 6.05 11.75 9.06
N LYS A 127 6.07 13.04 8.79
CA LYS A 127 5.65 13.61 7.51
C LYS A 127 6.74 13.38 6.45
N VAL A 128 6.35 13.38 5.19
CA VAL A 128 7.28 13.17 4.07
C VAL A 128 8.37 14.23 4.06
N GLU A 129 8.04 15.49 4.37
CA GLU A 129 8.98 16.61 4.40
C GLU A 129 10.09 16.43 5.46
N GLU A 130 9.85 15.65 6.50
CA GLU A 130 10.80 15.41 7.58
C GLU A 130 11.82 14.32 7.23
N VAL A 131 11.50 13.45 6.27
CA VAL A 131 12.32 12.27 5.93
C VAL A 131 12.84 12.26 4.51
N ILE A 132 12.34 13.15 3.64
CA ILE A 132 12.72 13.17 2.21
C ILE A 132 14.21 13.48 2.00
N GLU A 133 14.81 14.28 2.87
CA GLU A 133 16.24 14.62 2.80
C GLU A 133 17.16 13.43 3.15
N LEU A 134 16.60 12.33 3.67
CA LEU A 134 17.36 11.11 3.92
C LEU A 134 17.62 10.31 2.64
N VAL A 135 16.75 10.40 1.61
CA VAL A 135 16.66 9.40 0.52
C VAL A 135 17.28 9.82 -0.81
#